data_AF-A0A8T4B515-F1
#
_entry.id   AF-A0A8T4B515-F1
#
_cell.length_a   1.000
_cell.length_b   1.000
_cell.length_c   1.000
_cell.angle_alpha   90.00
_cell.angle_beta   90.00
_cell.angle_gamma   90.00
#
_symmetry.space_group_name_H-M   'P 1'
#
loop_
_entity.id
_entity.type
_entity.pdbx_description
1 polymer ?
#
loop_
_entity_poly.entity_id
_entity_poly.type
_entity_poly.pdbx_seq_one_letter_code
_entity_poly.pdbx_strand_id
1 'polypeptide(L)'
;MKARWLPHLWGLLTPVVTLSGLYLGGWWMGATLFLLLVIYPLVEPLLGQSSATQPLQEGPAHSIIAHLHALCVPLVLAMLLWRLSVQELDQMMLLGILSAGLSNGASGIVAAHELGHRRPKSASWWTARLSLFSVLYLHFTTEHNHTHHKHWARDVDPTSSPWGRSIYAHLLQTIPRQVAGAYRARPIDTRNVLALQGVWLISLALIGLPYVLACILQAAVAVYLLEFVNYIQHHGLRRGENERASGTHAWESRHRLSRWTLLELPLHPSHHLKSSTPFHRLDVHDEAPKLPLGYYGMFWLALLPPLFSKLMQGQHARLQS
;
A
#
# COMPACT_ATOMS: atom_id res chain seq x y z
N MET A 1 -20.95 7.03 23.00
CA MET A 1 -20.56 6.77 21.59
C MET A 1 -19.68 5.53 21.53
N LYS A 2 -19.99 4.52 20.72
CA LYS A 2 -19.07 3.38 20.53
C LYS A 2 -17.78 3.88 19.87
N ALA A 3 -16.61 3.51 20.39
CA ALA A 3 -15.30 3.88 19.84
C ALA A 3 -15.06 3.16 18.50
N ARG A 4 -15.56 3.75 17.40
CA ARG A 4 -15.55 3.15 16.05
C ARG A 4 -14.20 3.23 15.33
N TRP A 5 -13.26 4.03 15.86
CA TRP A 5 -11.86 4.05 15.45
C TRP A 5 -11.05 2.90 16.05
N LEU A 6 -11.60 2.20 17.06
CA LEU A 6 -10.89 1.14 17.78
C LEU A 6 -10.45 -0.02 16.86
N PRO A 7 -11.28 -0.48 15.89
CA PRO A 7 -10.86 -1.54 14.98
C PRO A 7 -9.64 -1.15 14.12
N HIS A 8 -9.48 0.13 13.76
CA HIS A 8 -8.32 0.59 12.97
C HIS A 8 -7.00 0.52 13.75
N LEU A 9 -7.03 0.44 15.09
CA LEU A 9 -5.82 0.14 15.87
C LEU A 9 -5.22 -1.22 15.53
N TRP A 10 -6.02 -2.15 15.00
CA TRP A 10 -5.53 -3.48 14.66
C TRP A 10 -4.46 -3.43 13.57
N GLY A 11 -4.52 -2.43 12.67
CA GLY A 11 -3.47 -2.18 11.69
C GLY A 11 -2.10 -1.89 12.31
N LEU A 12 -2.07 -1.25 13.49
CA LEU A 12 -0.83 -0.92 14.20
C LEU A 12 -0.14 -2.14 14.80
N LEU A 13 -0.80 -3.30 14.86
CA LEU A 13 -0.17 -4.56 15.27
C LEU A 13 1.01 -4.91 14.34
N THR A 14 0.87 -4.65 13.04
CA THR A 14 1.90 -4.95 12.03
C THR A 14 3.25 -4.25 12.32
N PRO A 15 3.33 -2.91 12.44
CA PRO A 15 4.59 -2.25 12.77
C PRO A 15 5.08 -2.57 14.19
N VAL A 16 4.19 -2.76 15.17
CA VAL A 16 4.58 -3.13 16.54
C VAL A 16 5.27 -4.51 16.58
N VAL A 17 4.69 -5.50 15.90
CA VAL A 17 5.27 -6.84 15.79
C VAL A 17 6.61 -6.79 15.07
N THR A 18 6.72 -5.96 14.03
CA THR A 18 7.97 -5.79 13.28
C THR A 18 9.08 -5.16 14.12
N LEU A 19 8.79 -4.06 14.82
CA LEU A 19 9.73 -3.40 15.72
C LEU A 19 10.19 -4.34 16.82
N SER A 20 9.26 -5.09 17.42
CA SER A 20 9.56 -6.08 18.45
C SER A 20 10.41 -7.22 17.90
N GLY A 21 10.10 -7.71 16.70
CA GLY A 21 10.84 -8.79 16.04
C GLY A 21 12.28 -8.39 15.69
N LEU A 22 12.48 -7.18 15.16
CA LEU A 22 13.82 -6.63 14.88
C LEU A 22 14.63 -6.39 16.16
N TYR A 23 13.97 -5.91 17.22
CA TYR A 23 14.61 -5.70 18.52
C TYR A 23 15.07 -7.04 19.14
N LEU A 24 14.18 -8.03 19.20
CA LEU A 24 14.47 -9.35 19.79
C LEU A 24 15.47 -10.15 18.96
N GLY A 25 15.35 -10.13 17.63
CA GLY A 25 16.24 -10.86 16.75
C GLY A 25 15.91 -12.34 16.55
N GLY A 26 16.83 -13.05 15.90
CA GLY A 26 16.68 -14.47 15.55
C GLY A 26 15.38 -14.73 14.77
N TRP A 27 14.67 -15.80 15.13
CA TRP A 27 13.42 -16.19 14.49
C TRP A 27 12.28 -15.17 14.65
N TRP A 28 12.35 -14.28 15.66
CA TRP A 28 11.35 -13.22 15.85
C TRP A 28 11.36 -12.20 14.72
N MET A 29 12.46 -12.08 13.98
CA MET A 29 12.51 -11.25 12.77
C MET A 29 11.58 -11.76 11.66
N GLY A 30 11.09 -12.99 11.73
CA GLY A 30 10.06 -13.54 10.84
C GLY A 30 8.62 -13.34 11.31
N ALA A 31 8.37 -12.69 12.46
CA ALA A 31 7.03 -12.62 13.05
C ALA A 31 6.01 -11.88 12.16
N THR A 32 6.43 -10.81 11.48
CA THR A 32 5.54 -10.04 10.59
C THR A 32 5.15 -10.82 9.34
N LEU A 33 6.07 -11.62 8.79
CA LEU A 33 5.76 -12.56 7.71
C LEU A 33 4.64 -13.51 8.13
N PHE A 34 4.79 -14.13 9.31
CA PHE A 34 3.78 -15.03 9.84
C PHE A 34 2.44 -14.32 10.08
N LEU A 35 2.46 -13.12 10.67
CA LEU A 35 1.27 -12.33 10.93
C LEU A 35 0.50 -12.01 9.63
N LEU A 36 1.17 -11.44 8.63
CA LEU A 36 0.52 -10.94 7.42
C LEU A 36 0.21 -12.04 6.41
N LEU A 37 1.05 -13.07 6.30
CA LEU A 37 0.93 -14.10 5.27
C LEU A 37 0.20 -15.35 5.76
N VAL A 38 0.07 -15.55 7.08
CA VAL A 38 -0.63 -16.71 7.66
C VAL A 38 -1.82 -16.26 8.50
N ILE A 39 -1.59 -15.44 9.54
CA ILE A 39 -2.67 -15.11 10.50
C ILE A 39 -3.77 -14.27 9.84
N TYR A 40 -3.42 -13.18 9.14
CA TYR A 40 -4.42 -12.29 8.54
C TYR A 40 -5.30 -12.98 7.47
N PRO A 41 -4.76 -13.77 6.52
CA PRO A 41 -5.58 -14.54 5.59
C PRO A 41 -6.55 -15.52 6.28
N LEU A 42 -6.17 -16.09 7.43
CA LEU A 42 -7.04 -17.00 8.20
C LEU A 42 -8.10 -16.24 9.00
N VAL A 43 -7.78 -15.07 9.53
CA VAL A 43 -8.69 -14.24 10.34
C VAL A 43 -9.69 -13.48 9.47
N GLU A 44 -9.30 -13.04 8.27
CA GLU A 44 -10.15 -12.28 7.35
C GLU A 44 -11.54 -12.91 7.12
N PRO A 45 -11.67 -14.19 6.71
CA PRO A 45 -12.97 -14.80 6.50
C PRO A 45 -13.78 -14.96 7.80
N LEU A 46 -13.12 -15.10 8.96
CA LEU A 46 -13.79 -15.26 10.26
C LEU A 46 -14.47 -13.98 10.73
N LEU A 47 -13.90 -12.82 10.40
CA LEU A 47 -14.51 -11.52 10.71
C LEU A 47 -15.63 -11.15 9.74
N GLY A 48 -15.62 -11.75 8.55
CA GLY A 48 -16.62 -11.52 7.51
C GLY A 48 -16.58 -10.10 6.95
N GLN A 49 -17.68 -9.72 6.31
CA GLN A 49 -17.81 -8.46 5.59
C GLN A 49 -18.75 -7.47 6.30
N SER A 50 -18.62 -6.19 5.96
CA SER A 50 -19.52 -5.15 6.44
C SER A 50 -19.66 -4.06 5.39
N SER A 51 -20.91 -3.69 5.09
CA SER A 51 -21.21 -2.49 4.31
C SER A 51 -21.43 -1.26 5.19
N ALA A 52 -21.30 -1.38 6.51
CA ALA A 52 -21.49 -0.25 7.41
C ALA A 52 -20.35 0.76 7.27
N THR A 53 -20.71 1.99 6.94
CA THR A 53 -19.87 3.20 6.83
C THR A 53 -20.55 4.32 7.61
N GLN A 54 -19.79 5.29 8.12
CA GLN A 54 -20.34 6.46 8.80
C GLN A 54 -19.54 7.72 8.46
N PRO A 55 -19.77 8.33 7.29
CA PRO A 55 -18.90 9.38 6.75
C PRO A 55 -18.96 10.72 7.50
N LEU A 56 -19.90 10.86 8.44
CA LEU A 56 -20.10 12.08 9.24
C LEU A 56 -19.42 12.04 10.61
N GLN A 57 -18.65 10.98 10.93
CA GLN A 57 -18.05 10.89 12.25
C GLN A 57 -16.81 11.80 12.37
N GLU A 58 -16.82 12.65 13.40
CA GLU A 58 -15.77 13.63 13.66
C GLU A 58 -14.94 13.26 14.90
N GLY A 59 -13.63 13.52 14.83
CA GLY A 59 -12.68 13.33 15.91
C GLY A 59 -11.24 13.14 15.40
N PRO A 60 -10.21 13.52 16.18
CA PRO A 60 -8.82 13.45 15.73
C PRO A 60 -8.27 12.01 15.65
N ALA A 61 -8.95 11.04 16.28
CA ALA A 61 -8.45 9.67 16.44
C ALA A 61 -8.04 9.01 15.11
N HIS A 62 -8.89 9.04 14.08
CA HIS A 62 -8.55 8.46 12.77
C HIS A 62 -7.32 9.13 12.15
N SER A 63 -7.21 10.46 12.26
CA SER A 63 -6.03 11.19 11.78
C SER A 63 -4.79 10.76 12.56
N ILE A 64 -4.86 10.69 13.89
CA ILE A 64 -3.75 10.23 14.75
C ILE A 64 -3.29 8.83 14.33
N ILE A 65 -4.23 7.90 14.13
CA ILE A 65 -3.92 6.52 13.71
C ILE A 65 -3.16 6.51 12.38
N ALA A 66 -3.61 7.27 11.37
CA ALA A 66 -2.89 7.37 10.10
C ALA A 66 -1.47 7.94 10.27
N HIS A 67 -1.29 8.97 11.10
CA HIS A 67 0.05 9.51 11.38
C HIS A 67 0.94 8.51 12.14
N LEU A 68 0.38 7.76 13.09
CA LEU A 68 1.12 6.71 13.81
C LEU A 68 1.65 5.65 12.83
N HIS A 69 0.80 5.14 11.94
CA HIS A 69 1.21 4.20 10.90
C HIS A 69 2.35 4.74 10.03
N ALA A 70 2.25 5.98 9.55
CA ALA A 70 3.26 6.59 8.69
C ALA A 70 4.57 6.91 9.45
N LEU A 71 4.49 7.30 10.73
CA LEU A 71 5.68 7.53 11.58
C LEU A 71 6.37 6.22 11.99
N CYS A 72 5.67 5.09 12.02
CA CYS A 72 6.30 3.79 12.25
C CYS A 72 7.27 3.40 11.12
N VAL A 73 7.12 3.90 9.89
CA VAL A 73 7.98 3.53 8.76
C VAL A 73 9.45 3.94 8.95
N PRO A 74 9.78 5.22 9.21
CA PRO A 74 11.16 5.59 9.51
C PRO A 74 11.68 4.91 10.78
N LEU A 75 10.83 4.60 11.76
CA LEU A 75 11.23 3.86 12.97
C LEU A 75 11.59 2.40 12.66
N VAL A 76 10.81 1.71 11.83
CA VAL A 76 11.10 0.35 11.37
C VAL A 76 12.39 0.32 10.55
N LEU A 77 12.60 1.30 9.66
CA LEU A 77 13.86 1.42 8.93
C LEU A 77 15.03 1.66 9.87
N ALA A 78 14.92 2.60 10.82
CA ALA A 78 15.98 2.86 11.79
C ALA A 78 16.29 1.63 12.65
N MET A 79 15.28 0.90 13.11
CA MET A 79 15.44 -0.35 13.85
C MET A 79 16.11 -1.44 13.01
N LEU A 80 15.77 -1.55 11.73
CA LEU A 80 16.42 -2.49 10.80
C LEU A 80 17.90 -2.15 10.61
N LEU A 81 18.23 -0.87 10.39
CA LEU A 81 19.62 -0.44 10.21
C LEU A 81 20.43 -0.59 11.51
N TRP A 82 19.83 -0.32 12.67
CA TRP A 82 20.44 -0.63 13.97
C TRP A 82 20.65 -2.13 14.14
N ARG A 83 19.67 -2.97 13.76
CA ARG A 83 19.81 -4.41 13.86
C ARG A 83 20.97 -4.93 13.02
N LEU A 84 21.15 -4.36 11.83
CA LEU A 84 22.26 -4.67 10.92
C LEU A 84 23.62 -4.15 11.43
N SER A 85 23.65 -3.17 12.33
CA SER A 85 24.90 -2.70 12.93
C SER A 85 25.43 -3.60 14.03
N VAL A 86 24.57 -4.49 14.58
CA VAL A 86 24.92 -5.43 15.65
C VAL A 86 24.87 -6.90 15.20
N GLN A 87 24.49 -7.17 13.95
CA GLN A 87 24.39 -8.51 13.38
C GLN A 87 24.75 -8.48 11.89
N GLU A 88 25.47 -9.50 11.42
CA GLU A 88 25.79 -9.67 10.00
C GLU A 88 24.56 -9.98 9.13
N LEU A 89 24.73 -9.85 7.82
CA LEU A 89 23.70 -10.19 6.85
C LEU A 89 23.60 -11.72 6.68
N ASP A 90 22.76 -12.34 7.51
CA ASP A 90 22.46 -13.78 7.48
C ASP A 90 20.99 -14.06 7.08
N GLN A 91 20.59 -15.33 7.17
CA GLN A 91 19.21 -15.75 6.87
C GLN A 91 18.16 -15.12 7.80
N MET A 92 18.51 -14.91 9.08
CA MET A 92 17.60 -14.28 10.03
C MET A 92 17.45 -12.80 9.72
N MET A 93 18.54 -12.11 9.39
CA MET A 93 18.51 -10.72 8.95
C MET A 93 17.66 -10.56 7.70
N LEU A 94 17.71 -11.52 6.76
CA LEU A 94 16.81 -11.53 5.61
C LEU A 94 15.34 -11.59 6.02
N LEU A 95 14.96 -12.42 7.01
CA LEU A 95 13.60 -12.39 7.57
C LEU A 95 13.24 -11.00 8.11
N GLY A 96 14.19 -10.34 8.78
CA GLY A 96 14.01 -8.97 9.30
C GLY A 96 13.78 -7.94 8.20
N ILE A 97 14.56 -8.00 7.12
CA ILE A 97 14.41 -7.15 5.93
C ILE A 97 13.05 -7.36 5.27
N LEU A 98 12.63 -8.62 5.08
CA LEU A 98 11.34 -8.95 4.49
C LEU A 98 10.17 -8.50 5.38
N SER A 99 10.26 -8.72 6.69
CA SER A 99 9.27 -8.25 7.67
C SER A 99 9.17 -6.73 7.72
N ALA A 100 10.30 -6.02 7.68
CA ALA A 100 10.35 -4.57 7.60
C ALA A 100 9.65 -4.06 6.34
N GLY A 101 9.96 -4.64 5.18
CA GLY A 101 9.34 -4.27 3.91
C GLY A 101 7.83 -4.55 3.89
N LEU A 102 7.39 -5.70 4.40
CA LEU A 102 5.97 -6.03 4.49
C LEU A 102 5.22 -5.06 5.40
N SER A 103 5.78 -4.72 6.57
CA SER A 103 5.19 -3.73 7.48
C SER A 103 5.11 -2.35 6.84
N ASN A 104 6.21 -1.92 6.24
CA ASN A 104 6.30 -0.62 5.60
C ASN A 104 5.37 -0.50 4.38
N GLY A 105 5.10 -1.59 3.65
CA GLY A 105 4.10 -1.62 2.58
C GLY A 105 2.66 -1.67 3.10
N ALA A 106 2.32 -2.69 3.91
CA ALA A 106 0.95 -2.96 4.33
C ALA A 106 0.37 -1.90 5.28
N SER A 107 1.21 -1.32 6.15
CA SER A 107 0.81 -0.31 7.13
C SER A 107 1.31 1.08 6.73
N GLY A 108 2.57 1.17 6.31
CA GLY A 108 3.25 2.44 6.07
C GLY A 108 2.78 3.17 4.81
N ILE A 109 2.95 2.55 3.64
CA ILE A 109 2.60 3.17 2.35
C ILE A 109 1.10 3.47 2.28
N VAL A 110 0.24 2.62 2.84
CA VAL A 110 -1.21 2.89 2.92
C VAL A 110 -1.51 4.18 3.68
N ALA A 111 -0.86 4.40 4.83
CA ALA A 111 -1.00 5.65 5.56
C ALA A 111 -0.36 6.84 4.84
N ALA A 112 0.80 6.65 4.20
CA ALA A 112 1.45 7.70 3.43
C ALA A 112 0.62 8.10 2.19
N HIS A 113 -0.09 7.16 1.59
CA HIS A 113 -1.04 7.41 0.52
C HIS A 113 -2.17 8.33 1.00
N GLU A 114 -2.84 7.98 2.10
CA GLU A 114 -3.90 8.80 2.72
C GLU A 114 -3.41 10.20 3.12
N LEU A 115 -2.25 10.29 3.77
CA LEU A 115 -1.67 11.55 4.22
C LEU A 115 -1.11 12.40 3.07
N GLY A 116 -0.72 11.75 1.96
CA GLY A 116 -0.19 12.39 0.76
C GLY A 116 -1.23 13.17 -0.05
N HIS A 117 -2.52 12.85 0.11
CA HIS A 117 -3.65 13.61 -0.43
C HIS A 117 -3.98 14.88 0.36
N ARG A 118 -3.40 15.05 1.55
CA ARG A 118 -3.62 16.23 2.38
C ARG A 118 -2.93 17.46 1.79
N ARG A 119 -3.33 18.63 2.28
CA ARG A 119 -2.85 19.93 1.80
C ARG A 119 -1.31 19.91 1.67
N PRO A 120 -0.75 20.26 0.50
CA PRO A 120 0.70 20.31 0.31
C PRO A 120 1.39 21.14 1.40
N LYS A 121 2.54 20.66 1.87
CA LYS A 121 3.36 21.27 2.95
C LYS A 121 2.72 21.28 4.35
N SER A 122 1.55 20.66 4.55
CA SER A 122 1.02 20.39 5.90
C SER A 122 1.87 19.35 6.64
N ALA A 123 1.65 19.22 7.96
CA ALA A 123 2.29 18.17 8.76
C ALA A 123 2.03 16.78 8.19
N SER A 124 0.77 16.46 7.86
CA SER A 124 0.39 15.19 7.21
C SER A 124 1.15 14.95 5.91
N TRP A 125 1.26 15.96 5.05
CA TRP A 125 1.96 15.85 3.79
C TRP A 125 3.46 15.57 3.99
N TRP A 126 4.10 16.22 4.96
CA TRP A 126 5.49 15.94 5.31
C TRP A 126 5.68 14.55 5.93
N THR A 127 4.75 14.10 6.78
CA THR A 127 4.76 12.74 7.34
C THR A 127 4.66 11.69 6.23
N ALA A 128 3.76 11.87 5.26
CA ALA A 128 3.66 11.00 4.08
C ALA A 128 4.98 10.93 3.30
N ARG A 129 5.62 12.08 3.09
CA ARG A 129 6.89 12.17 2.35
C ARG A 129 8.04 11.52 3.09
N LEU A 130 8.13 11.71 4.41
CA LEU A 130 9.14 11.02 5.21
C LEU A 130 8.96 9.50 5.12
N SER A 131 7.72 9.02 5.26
CA SER A 131 7.39 7.59 5.12
C SER A 131 7.76 7.04 3.75
N LEU A 132 7.41 7.72 2.65
CA LEU A 132 7.73 7.26 1.29
C LEU A 132 9.22 7.36 0.97
N PHE A 133 9.92 8.34 1.54
CA PHE A 133 11.36 8.43 1.44
C PHE A 133 12.05 7.21 2.08
N SER A 134 11.58 6.77 3.25
CA SER A 134 12.09 5.59 3.96
C SER A 134 11.92 4.27 3.20
N VAL A 135 11.06 4.22 2.17
CA VAL A 135 10.88 3.05 1.29
C VAL A 135 11.30 3.33 -0.15
N LEU A 136 12.14 4.34 -0.37
CA LEU A 136 12.67 4.71 -1.70
C LEU A 136 11.58 4.94 -2.76
N TYR A 137 10.39 5.41 -2.37
CA TYR A 137 9.24 5.60 -3.26
C TYR A 137 8.63 7.01 -3.20
N LEU A 138 9.44 8.04 -2.93
CA LEU A 138 8.98 9.42 -2.71
C LEU A 138 8.27 10.07 -3.91
N HIS A 139 8.62 9.65 -5.13
CA HIS A 139 7.97 10.14 -6.36
C HIS A 139 6.49 9.71 -6.49
N PHE A 140 6.06 8.70 -5.74
CA PHE A 140 4.68 8.20 -5.74
C PHE A 140 3.65 9.30 -5.52
N THR A 141 3.85 10.21 -4.57
CA THR A 141 2.89 11.31 -4.34
C THR A 141 2.69 12.20 -5.56
N THR A 142 3.75 12.40 -6.35
CA THR A 142 3.67 13.14 -7.61
C THR A 142 2.91 12.35 -8.66
N GLU A 143 3.29 11.09 -8.87
CA GLU A 143 2.66 10.21 -9.86
C GLU A 143 1.16 10.05 -9.56
N HIS A 144 0.86 9.65 -8.34
CA HIS A 144 -0.46 9.23 -7.94
C HIS A 144 -1.46 10.39 -7.99
N ASN A 145 -1.06 11.56 -7.49
CA ASN A 145 -1.94 12.73 -7.41
C ASN A 145 -2.10 13.48 -8.75
N HIS A 146 -1.09 13.44 -9.62
CA HIS A 146 -1.12 14.19 -10.89
C HIS A 146 -1.41 13.33 -12.12
N THR A 147 -1.24 12.01 -12.02
CA THR A 147 -1.37 11.07 -13.15
C THR A 147 -2.46 10.05 -12.87
N HIS A 148 -2.26 9.17 -11.88
CA HIS A 148 -3.17 8.04 -11.65
C HIS A 148 -4.61 8.48 -11.39
N HIS A 149 -4.86 9.38 -10.43
CA HIS A 149 -6.22 9.88 -10.14
C HIS A 149 -6.93 10.54 -11.33
N LYS A 150 -6.16 11.10 -12.27
CA LYS A 150 -6.71 11.69 -13.49
C LYS A 150 -7.05 10.63 -14.53
N HIS A 151 -6.24 9.58 -14.62
CA HIS A 151 -6.23 8.64 -15.73
C HIS A 151 -6.66 7.22 -15.38
N TRP A 152 -6.99 6.91 -14.13
CA TRP A 152 -7.38 5.58 -13.69
C TRP A 152 -8.44 4.94 -14.59
N ALA A 153 -8.32 3.61 -14.74
CA ALA A 153 -9.06 2.77 -15.68
C ALA A 153 -8.87 3.14 -17.17
N ARG A 154 -7.83 3.91 -17.54
CA ARG A 154 -7.44 4.14 -18.95
C ARG A 154 -6.10 3.47 -19.25
N ASP A 155 -5.81 3.21 -20.52
CA ASP A 155 -4.55 2.56 -20.92
C ASP A 155 -3.29 3.41 -20.68
N VAL A 156 -3.45 4.73 -20.57
CA VAL A 156 -2.35 5.64 -20.24
C VAL A 156 -1.93 5.56 -18.77
N ASP A 157 -2.79 5.05 -17.90
CA ASP A 157 -2.51 4.92 -16.46
C ASP A 157 -1.66 3.66 -16.19
N PRO A 158 -0.45 3.80 -15.64
CA PRO A 158 0.47 2.68 -15.47
C PRO A 158 0.00 1.63 -14.46
N THR A 159 -0.79 2.02 -13.47
CA THR A 159 -1.30 1.14 -12.40
C THR A 159 -2.56 0.37 -12.85
N SER A 160 -3.26 0.84 -13.88
CA SER A 160 -4.42 0.16 -14.46
C SER A 160 -4.01 -1.08 -15.26
N SER A 161 -4.19 -2.27 -14.68
CA SER A 161 -3.82 -3.53 -15.34
C SER A 161 -4.96 -4.07 -16.24
N PRO A 162 -4.70 -4.51 -17.49
CA PRO A 162 -5.71 -5.12 -18.36
C PRO A 162 -5.94 -6.58 -17.97
N TRP A 163 -7.05 -7.15 -18.47
CA TRP A 163 -7.34 -8.57 -18.31
C TRP A 163 -6.19 -9.46 -18.78
N GLY A 164 -5.89 -10.51 -18.02
CA GLY A 164 -4.84 -11.48 -18.36
C GLY A 164 -3.41 -11.03 -18.07
N ARG A 165 -3.15 -9.76 -17.70
CA ARG A 165 -1.81 -9.34 -17.24
C ARG A 165 -1.50 -10.01 -15.91
N SER A 166 -0.38 -10.72 -15.80
CA SER A 166 0.09 -11.29 -14.52
C SER A 166 0.66 -10.21 -13.60
N ILE A 167 0.65 -10.45 -12.27
CA ILE A 167 1.28 -9.53 -11.30
C ILE A 167 2.76 -9.30 -11.62
N TYR A 168 3.47 -10.34 -12.06
CA TYR A 168 4.89 -10.25 -12.43
C TYR A 168 5.11 -9.30 -13.61
N ALA A 169 4.31 -9.44 -14.68
CA ALA A 169 4.38 -8.53 -15.82
C ALA A 169 3.92 -7.11 -15.45
N HIS A 170 2.96 -6.99 -14.53
CA HIS A 170 2.50 -5.69 -14.04
C HIS A 170 3.61 -4.93 -13.32
N LEU A 171 4.31 -5.56 -12.38
CA LEU A 171 5.39 -4.94 -11.61
C LEU A 171 6.52 -4.41 -12.49
N LEU A 172 6.94 -5.19 -13.49
CA LEU A 172 8.01 -4.80 -14.41
C LEU A 172 7.61 -3.60 -15.27
N GLN A 173 6.33 -3.41 -15.54
CA GLN A 173 5.83 -2.33 -16.39
C GLN A 173 5.43 -1.08 -15.60
N THR A 174 4.79 -1.25 -14.45
CA THR A 174 4.16 -0.15 -13.69
C THR A 174 5.20 0.81 -13.14
N ILE A 175 6.25 0.32 -12.45
CA ILE A 175 7.24 1.16 -11.77
C ILE A 175 7.97 2.14 -12.71
N PRO A 176 8.61 1.69 -13.82
CA PRO A 176 9.31 2.63 -14.70
C PRO A 176 8.33 3.62 -15.38
N ARG A 177 7.10 3.19 -15.68
CA ARG A 177 6.09 4.07 -16.26
C ARG A 177 5.56 5.10 -15.26
N GLN A 178 5.44 4.75 -13.99
CA GLN A 178 5.09 5.66 -12.91
C GLN A 178 6.16 6.74 -12.73
N VAL A 179 7.44 6.37 -12.71
CA VAL A 179 8.55 7.33 -12.69
C VAL A 179 8.50 8.27 -13.90
N ALA A 180 8.29 7.73 -15.10
CA ALA A 180 8.14 8.52 -16.32
C ALA A 180 6.89 9.44 -16.28
N GLY A 181 5.79 8.98 -15.69
CA GLY A 181 4.59 9.76 -15.42
C GLY A 181 4.87 10.95 -14.49
N ALA A 182 5.53 10.69 -13.36
CA ALA A 182 5.96 11.73 -12.42
C ALA A 182 6.87 12.77 -13.10
N TYR A 183 7.84 12.34 -13.92
CA TYR A 183 8.70 13.24 -14.68
C TYR A 183 7.92 14.12 -15.67
N ARG A 184 6.96 13.55 -16.40
CA ARG A 184 6.11 14.32 -17.32
C ARG A 184 5.23 15.33 -16.59
N ALA A 185 4.73 14.99 -15.41
CA ALA A 185 3.87 15.87 -14.62
C ALA A 185 4.65 16.98 -13.90
N ARG A 186 5.79 16.64 -13.27
CA ARG A 186 6.60 17.52 -12.42
C ARG A 186 8.10 17.15 -12.54
N PRO A 187 8.80 17.61 -13.59
CA PRO A 187 10.17 17.16 -13.86
C PRO A 187 11.18 17.58 -12.79
N ILE A 188 11.09 18.84 -12.31
CA ILE A 188 12.01 19.37 -11.30
C ILE A 188 11.80 18.67 -9.96
N ASP A 189 10.55 18.57 -9.50
CA ASP A 189 10.24 17.90 -8.23
C ASP A 189 10.66 16.43 -8.26
N THR A 190 10.39 15.73 -9.37
CA THR A 190 10.76 14.31 -9.55
C THR A 190 12.28 14.12 -9.54
N ARG A 191 13.02 14.97 -10.25
CA ARG A 191 14.49 14.95 -10.23
C ARG A 191 15.04 15.15 -8.81
N ASN A 192 14.49 16.13 -8.07
CA ASN A 192 14.96 16.45 -6.72
C ASN A 192 14.72 15.30 -5.74
N VAL A 193 13.54 14.65 -5.79
CA VAL A 193 13.26 13.53 -4.89
C VAL A 193 14.09 12.29 -5.21
N LEU A 194 14.34 12.00 -6.49
CA LEU A 194 15.20 10.90 -6.89
C LEU A 194 16.67 11.17 -6.53
N ALA A 195 17.14 12.40 -6.70
CA ALA A 195 18.48 12.79 -6.27
C ALA A 195 18.66 12.66 -4.75
N LEU A 196 17.66 13.08 -3.96
CA LEU A 196 17.67 12.92 -2.51
C LEU A 196 17.76 11.45 -2.09
N GLN A 197 17.02 10.56 -2.75
CA GLN A 197 17.10 9.11 -2.52
C GLN A 197 18.46 8.54 -2.94
N GLY A 198 19.04 9.03 -4.03
CA GLY A 198 20.39 8.67 -4.46
C GLY A 198 21.45 9.07 -3.42
N VAL A 199 21.39 10.30 -2.91
CA VAL A 199 22.27 10.78 -1.83
C VAL A 199 22.15 9.90 -0.60
N TRP A 200 20.92 9.54 -0.21
CA TRP A 200 20.68 8.64 0.91
C TRP A 200 21.34 7.26 0.74
N LEU A 201 21.16 6.64 -0.43
CA LEU A 201 21.80 5.34 -0.72
C LEU A 201 23.33 5.45 -0.75
N ILE A 202 23.87 6.55 -1.27
CA ILE A 202 25.32 6.81 -1.24
C ILE A 202 25.79 6.95 0.22
N SER A 203 25.06 7.68 1.06
CA SER A 203 25.39 7.79 2.49
C SER A 203 25.39 6.44 3.20
N LEU A 204 24.44 5.56 2.89
CA LEU A 204 24.44 4.18 3.41
C LEU A 204 25.62 3.37 2.87
N ALA A 205 26.00 3.55 1.60
CA ALA A 205 27.14 2.87 0.99
C ALA A 205 28.47 3.22 1.68
N LEU A 206 28.60 4.46 2.17
CA LEU A 206 29.76 4.90 2.96
C LEU A 206 29.86 4.19 4.32
N ILE A 207 28.74 3.71 4.87
CA ILE A 207 28.71 2.91 6.09
C ILE A 207 29.00 1.43 5.75
N GLY A 208 28.37 0.92 4.71
CA GLY A 208 28.65 -0.42 4.18
C GLY A 208 27.58 -0.91 3.20
N LEU A 209 27.99 -1.73 2.24
CA LEU A 209 27.10 -2.28 1.22
C LEU A 209 25.90 -3.07 1.79
N PRO A 210 26.01 -3.81 2.93
CA PRO A 210 24.84 -4.46 3.54
C PRO A 210 23.70 -3.49 3.89
N TYR A 211 24.00 -2.24 4.28
CA TYR A 211 22.98 -1.24 4.61
C TYR A 211 22.20 -0.79 3.37
N VAL A 212 22.90 -0.63 2.24
CA VAL A 212 22.28 -0.35 0.94
C VAL A 212 21.37 -1.50 0.53
N LEU A 213 21.86 -2.74 0.64
CA LEU A 213 21.08 -3.94 0.31
C LEU A 213 19.83 -4.05 1.18
N ALA A 214 19.95 -3.89 2.49
CA ALA A 214 18.81 -3.92 3.40
C ALA A 214 17.78 -2.83 3.05
N CYS A 215 18.23 -1.60 2.77
CA CYS A 215 17.36 -0.48 2.40
C CYS A 215 16.64 -0.72 1.06
N ILE A 216 17.33 -1.25 0.05
CA ILE A 216 16.75 -1.56 -1.27
C ILE A 216 15.77 -2.73 -1.18
N LEU A 217 16.14 -3.81 -0.48
CA LEU A 217 15.31 -5.01 -0.40
C LEU A 217 14.02 -4.77 0.40
N GLN A 218 14.08 -4.07 1.53
CA GLN A 218 12.84 -3.72 2.27
C GLN A 218 11.95 -2.79 1.44
N ALA A 219 12.55 -1.83 0.71
CA ALA A 219 11.83 -0.93 -0.18
C ALA A 219 11.15 -1.71 -1.31
N ALA A 220 11.86 -2.66 -1.93
CA ALA A 220 11.32 -3.50 -3.00
C ALA A 220 10.09 -4.30 -2.54
N VAL A 221 10.12 -4.87 -1.33
CA VAL A 221 8.95 -5.57 -0.74
C VAL A 221 7.80 -4.60 -0.45
N ALA A 222 8.10 -3.42 0.10
CA ALA A 222 7.07 -2.41 0.38
C ALA A 222 6.39 -1.92 -0.91
N VAL A 223 7.18 -1.60 -1.94
CA VAL A 223 6.70 -1.19 -3.26
C VAL A 223 5.95 -2.33 -3.96
N TYR A 224 6.41 -3.57 -3.84
CA TYR A 224 5.66 -4.73 -4.33
C TYR A 224 4.25 -4.79 -3.75
N LEU A 225 4.09 -4.56 -2.43
CA LEU A 225 2.76 -4.55 -1.81
C LEU A 225 1.87 -3.42 -2.33
N LEU A 226 2.42 -2.22 -2.54
CA LEU A 226 1.69 -1.11 -3.16
C LEU A 226 1.20 -1.49 -4.56
N GLU A 227 2.09 -2.01 -5.40
CA GLU A 227 1.75 -2.39 -6.78
C GLU A 227 0.82 -3.60 -6.84
N PHE A 228 0.91 -4.52 -5.89
CA PHE A 228 -0.06 -5.59 -5.71
C PHE A 228 -1.46 -5.02 -5.42
N VAL A 229 -1.55 -4.04 -4.53
CA VAL A 229 -2.83 -3.38 -4.21
C VAL A 229 -3.40 -2.67 -5.44
N ASN A 230 -2.58 -1.87 -6.14
CA ASN A 230 -2.96 -1.22 -7.40
C ASN A 230 -3.44 -2.26 -8.43
N TYR A 231 -2.70 -3.35 -8.56
CA TYR A 231 -3.00 -4.43 -9.51
C TYR A 231 -4.39 -5.00 -9.27
N ILE A 232 -4.71 -5.44 -8.04
CA ILE A 232 -6.00 -6.07 -7.74
C ILE A 232 -7.16 -5.06 -7.81
N GLN A 233 -6.91 -3.81 -7.46
CA GLN A 233 -7.91 -2.74 -7.45
C GLN A 233 -8.36 -2.31 -8.85
N HIS A 234 -7.46 -2.40 -9.83
CA HIS A 234 -7.73 -1.96 -11.21
C HIS A 234 -7.71 -3.09 -12.24
N HIS A 235 -7.66 -4.36 -11.81
CA HIS A 235 -7.50 -5.47 -12.73
C HIS A 235 -8.67 -5.61 -13.70
N GLY A 236 -8.37 -5.50 -14.99
CA GLY A 236 -9.32 -5.75 -16.07
C GLY A 236 -10.33 -4.63 -16.33
N LEU A 237 -10.53 -3.74 -15.36
CA LEU A 237 -11.51 -2.67 -15.47
C LEU A 237 -10.97 -1.54 -16.35
N ARG A 238 -11.82 -1.07 -17.26
CA ARG A 238 -11.49 -0.03 -18.25
C ARG A 238 -12.68 0.90 -18.44
N ARG A 239 -12.38 2.18 -18.62
CA ARG A 239 -13.34 3.20 -19.05
C ARG A 239 -12.97 3.73 -20.42
N GLY A 240 -13.98 4.06 -21.21
CA GLY A 240 -13.81 4.72 -22.50
C GLY A 240 -13.11 6.07 -22.40
N GLU A 241 -12.55 6.55 -23.52
CA GLU A 241 -11.79 7.80 -23.57
C GLU A 241 -12.62 9.03 -23.12
N ASN A 242 -13.92 9.03 -23.45
CA ASN A 242 -14.89 10.06 -23.09
C ASN A 242 -15.82 9.63 -21.94
N GLU A 243 -15.57 8.47 -21.34
CA GLU A 243 -16.40 7.96 -20.25
C GLU A 243 -16.02 8.61 -18.92
N ARG A 244 -17.04 9.10 -18.21
CA ARG A 244 -16.89 9.62 -16.86
C ARG A 244 -16.56 8.46 -15.91
N ALA A 245 -15.59 8.68 -15.04
CA ALA A 245 -15.23 7.68 -14.05
C ALA A 245 -16.38 7.45 -13.05
N SER A 246 -16.55 6.20 -12.63
CA SER A 246 -17.67 5.69 -11.82
C SER A 246 -17.20 4.53 -10.95
N GLY A 247 -18.02 4.08 -10.01
CA GLY A 247 -17.66 2.98 -9.11
C GLY A 247 -17.37 1.64 -9.79
N THR A 248 -17.87 1.42 -11.02
CA THR A 248 -17.64 0.21 -11.82
C THR A 248 -16.20 0.06 -12.32
N HIS A 249 -15.37 1.10 -12.20
CA HIS A 249 -14.02 1.14 -12.75
C HIS A 249 -12.91 0.76 -11.73
N ALA A 250 -13.30 0.38 -10.52
CA ALA A 250 -12.40 -0.07 -9.47
C ALA A 250 -13.03 -1.24 -8.69
N TRP A 251 -12.21 -2.18 -8.24
CA TRP A 251 -12.65 -3.24 -7.35
C TRP A 251 -12.78 -2.74 -5.91
N GLU A 252 -13.88 -3.11 -5.25
CA GLU A 252 -14.15 -2.83 -3.84
C GLU A 252 -13.95 -4.09 -2.98
N SER A 253 -13.52 -3.93 -1.73
CA SER A 253 -13.62 -5.02 -0.73
C SER A 253 -14.27 -4.53 0.55
N ARG A 254 -15.25 -5.30 1.01
CA ARG A 254 -16.00 -5.04 2.26
C ARG A 254 -15.55 -5.92 3.43
N HIS A 255 -14.46 -6.66 3.26
CA HIS A 255 -13.89 -7.50 4.32
C HIS A 255 -13.38 -6.64 5.47
N ARG A 256 -13.84 -6.96 6.68
CA ARG A 256 -13.60 -6.11 7.86
C ARG A 256 -12.12 -5.96 8.17
N LEU A 257 -11.36 -7.07 8.12
CA LEU A 257 -9.93 -7.03 8.42
C LEU A 257 -9.21 -6.09 7.46
N SER A 258 -9.32 -6.32 6.15
CA SER A 258 -8.76 -5.44 5.12
C SER A 258 -9.14 -3.97 5.34
N ARG A 259 -10.43 -3.69 5.60
CA ARG A 259 -10.91 -2.32 5.82
C ARG A 259 -10.26 -1.67 7.05
N TRP A 260 -10.11 -2.40 8.15
CA TRP A 260 -9.56 -1.85 9.38
C TRP A 260 -8.04 -1.65 9.31
N THR A 261 -7.32 -2.66 8.83
CA THR A 261 -5.85 -2.66 8.83
C THR A 261 -5.25 -1.82 7.70
N LEU A 262 -6.00 -1.61 6.61
CA LEU A 262 -5.58 -0.81 5.45
C LEU A 262 -6.30 0.54 5.40
N LEU A 263 -6.73 1.08 6.55
CA LEU A 263 -7.34 2.40 6.68
C LEU A 263 -8.42 2.65 5.62
N GLU A 264 -9.42 1.77 5.53
CA GLU A 264 -10.58 1.85 4.62
C GLU A 264 -10.25 1.98 3.12
N LEU A 265 -8.96 1.91 2.72
CA LEU A 265 -8.52 1.88 1.32
C LEU A 265 -9.28 0.85 0.45
N PRO A 266 -9.72 -0.31 0.97
CA PRO A 266 -10.57 -1.24 0.24
C PRO A 266 -11.89 -0.67 -0.32
N LEU A 267 -12.38 0.46 0.22
CA LEU A 267 -13.48 1.26 -0.35
C LEU A 267 -12.95 2.13 -1.49
N HIS A 268 -12.19 1.51 -2.39
CA HIS A 268 -11.35 2.14 -3.40
C HIS A 268 -12.14 2.94 -4.46
N PRO A 269 -13.33 2.51 -4.90
CA PRO A 269 -14.19 3.34 -5.76
C PRO A 269 -14.45 4.72 -5.15
N SER A 270 -14.81 4.77 -3.87
CA SER A 270 -15.09 6.01 -3.15
C SER A 270 -13.86 6.93 -3.12
N HIS A 271 -12.68 6.33 -2.90
CA HIS A 271 -11.42 7.04 -2.92
C HIS A 271 -11.14 7.68 -4.29
N HIS A 272 -11.30 6.96 -5.39
CA HIS A 272 -11.05 7.53 -6.73
C HIS A 272 -12.09 8.53 -7.19
N LEU A 273 -13.35 8.39 -6.75
CA LEU A 273 -14.40 9.36 -7.06
C LEU A 273 -14.12 10.70 -6.38
N LYS A 274 -13.52 10.70 -5.19
CA LYS A 274 -13.09 11.91 -4.49
C LYS A 274 -11.89 11.65 -3.58
N SER A 275 -10.69 11.76 -4.13
CA SER A 275 -9.42 11.43 -3.45
C SER A 275 -9.07 12.31 -2.26
N SER A 276 -9.69 13.49 -2.14
CA SER A 276 -9.57 14.37 -0.97
C SER A 276 -10.39 13.90 0.23
N THR A 277 -11.24 12.88 0.08
CA THR A 277 -12.07 12.33 1.15
C THR A 277 -11.19 11.56 2.13
N PRO A 278 -11.18 11.93 3.43
CA PRO A 278 -10.48 11.17 4.44
C PRO A 278 -10.93 9.72 4.48
N PHE A 279 -10.02 8.80 4.79
CA PHE A 279 -10.33 7.36 4.77
C PHE A 279 -11.57 6.95 5.60
N HIS A 280 -11.74 7.54 6.79
CA HIS A 280 -12.88 7.26 7.68
C HIS A 280 -14.22 7.81 7.15
N ARG A 281 -14.18 8.54 6.03
CA ARG A 281 -15.35 9.08 5.32
C ARG A 281 -15.61 8.42 3.97
N LEU A 282 -14.84 7.39 3.61
CA LEU A 282 -15.12 6.59 2.43
C LEU A 282 -16.42 5.82 2.62
N ASP A 283 -17.15 5.65 1.52
CA ASP A 283 -18.46 4.99 1.49
C ASP A 283 -18.46 3.79 0.54
N VAL A 284 -19.47 2.94 0.66
CA VAL A 284 -19.63 1.75 -0.20
C VAL A 284 -20.28 2.10 -1.53
N HIS A 285 -19.87 1.40 -2.58
CA HIS A 285 -20.44 1.50 -3.92
C HIS A 285 -21.00 0.14 -4.36
N ASP A 286 -22.33 0.00 -4.38
CA ASP A 286 -22.98 -1.28 -4.72
C ASP A 286 -22.84 -1.65 -6.19
N GLU A 287 -22.66 -0.66 -7.07
CA GLU A 287 -22.34 -0.84 -8.47
C GLU A 287 -20.90 -1.32 -8.72
N ALA A 288 -20.02 -1.24 -7.73
CA ALA A 288 -18.63 -1.63 -7.89
C ALA A 288 -18.46 -3.17 -7.87
N PRO A 289 -17.59 -3.73 -8.73
CA PRO A 289 -17.21 -5.13 -8.64
C PRO A 289 -16.47 -5.41 -7.32
N LYS A 290 -16.75 -6.56 -6.69
CA LYS A 290 -16.28 -6.88 -5.33
C LYS A 290 -15.19 -7.95 -5.35
N LEU A 291 -14.11 -7.72 -4.61
CA LEU A 291 -13.07 -8.73 -4.38
C LEU A 291 -13.63 -9.87 -3.50
N PRO A 292 -13.44 -11.14 -3.90
CA PRO A 292 -14.07 -12.26 -3.21
C PRO A 292 -13.45 -12.57 -1.84
N LEU A 293 -12.14 -12.40 -1.67
CA LEU A 293 -11.39 -12.90 -0.51
C LEU A 293 -10.66 -11.82 0.29
N GLY A 294 -11.05 -10.55 0.15
CA GLY A 294 -10.34 -9.44 0.78
C GLY A 294 -8.93 -9.27 0.22
N TYR A 295 -8.09 -8.45 0.84
CA TYR A 295 -6.75 -8.16 0.32
C TYR A 295 -5.77 -9.28 0.67
N TYR A 296 -5.91 -9.87 1.87
CA TYR A 296 -4.98 -10.89 2.35
C TYR A 296 -5.18 -12.22 1.64
N GLY A 297 -6.42 -12.61 1.32
CA GLY A 297 -6.69 -13.78 0.49
C GLY A 297 -6.29 -13.58 -0.97
N MET A 298 -6.55 -12.37 -1.52
CA MET A 298 -6.21 -12.07 -2.91
C MET A 298 -4.69 -11.99 -3.16
N PHE A 299 -3.89 -11.72 -2.13
CA PHE A 299 -2.42 -11.77 -2.21
C PHE A 299 -1.92 -13.11 -2.73
N TRP A 300 -2.36 -14.20 -2.10
CA TRP A 300 -1.98 -15.55 -2.48
C TRP A 300 -2.48 -15.94 -3.86
N LEU A 301 -3.70 -15.51 -4.22
CA LEU A 301 -4.25 -15.79 -5.55
C LEU A 301 -3.50 -15.05 -6.65
N ALA A 302 -3.12 -13.79 -6.44
CA ALA A 302 -2.41 -13.00 -7.45
C ALA A 302 -1.06 -13.63 -7.83
N LEU A 303 -0.41 -14.36 -6.91
CA LEU A 303 0.81 -15.13 -7.18
C LEU A 303 0.58 -16.32 -8.13
N LEU A 304 -0.68 -16.70 -8.37
CA LEU A 304 -1.11 -17.76 -9.29
C LEU A 304 -1.96 -17.15 -10.44
N PRO A 305 -1.33 -16.49 -11.45
CA PRO A 305 -2.05 -15.67 -12.42
C PRO A 305 -3.21 -16.34 -13.15
N PRO A 306 -3.13 -17.62 -13.58
CA PRO A 306 -4.27 -18.28 -14.22
C PRO A 306 -5.50 -18.38 -13.31
N LEU A 307 -5.29 -18.68 -12.02
CA LEU A 307 -6.36 -18.80 -11.03
C LEU A 307 -6.95 -17.42 -10.71
N PHE A 308 -6.08 -16.43 -10.47
CA PHE A 308 -6.49 -15.05 -10.25
C PHE A 308 -7.32 -14.51 -11.42
N SER A 309 -6.83 -14.64 -12.65
CA SER A 309 -7.52 -14.10 -13.83
C SER A 309 -8.89 -14.76 -14.03
N LYS A 310 -8.99 -16.08 -13.86
CA LYS A 310 -10.27 -16.80 -13.95
C LYS A 310 -11.26 -16.33 -12.88
N LEU A 311 -10.79 -16.14 -11.64
CA LEU A 311 -11.63 -15.69 -10.54
C LEU A 311 -12.15 -14.27 -10.77
N MET A 312 -11.26 -13.33 -11.14
CA MET A 312 -11.63 -11.93 -11.36
C MET A 312 -12.61 -11.78 -12.53
N GLN A 313 -12.38 -12.48 -13.64
CA GLN A 313 -13.34 -12.49 -14.77
C GLN A 313 -14.69 -13.07 -14.36
N GLY A 314 -14.70 -14.18 -13.62
CA GLY A 314 -15.93 -14.80 -13.13
C GLY A 314 -16.72 -13.88 -12.19
N GLN A 315 -16.04 -13.13 -11.32
CA GLN A 315 -16.71 -12.16 -10.45
C GLN A 315 -17.27 -10.96 -11.23
N HIS A 316 -16.53 -10.46 -12.22
CA HIS A 316 -17.00 -9.36 -13.06
C HIS A 316 -18.23 -9.77 -13.88
N ALA A 317 -18.23 -10.98 -14.45
CA ALA A 317 -19.36 -11.48 -15.24
C ALA A 317 -20.66 -11.59 -14.41
N ARG A 318 -20.57 -12.00 -13.13
CA ARG A 318 -21.73 -12.10 -12.22
C ARG A 318 -22.35 -10.75 -11.85
N LEU A 319 -21.59 -9.66 -11.94
CA LEU A 319 -22.12 -8.31 -11.70
C LEU A 319 -22.95 -7.82 -12.89
N GLN A 320 -22.66 -8.31 -14.09
CA GLN A 320 -23.31 -7.89 -15.34
C GLN A 320 -24.57 -8.70 -15.66
N SER A 321 -24.82 -9.80 -14.95
CA SER A 321 -26.00 -10.69 -15.09
C SER A 321 -27.10 -10.32 -14.10
#